data_AF-A0A483AJ53-F1
#
_entry.id   AF-A0A483AJ53-F1
#
_cell.length_a   1.000
_cell.length_b   1.000
_cell.length_c   1.000
_cell.angle_alpha   90.00
_cell.angle_beta   90.00
_cell.angle_gamma   90.00
#
_symmetry.space_group_name_H-M   'P 1'
#
loop_
_entity.id
_entity.type
_entity.pdbx_description
1 polymer ?
#
loop_
_entity_poly.entity_id
_entity_poly.type
_entity_poly.pdbx_seq_one_letter_code
_entity_poly.pdbx_strand_id
1 'polypeptide(L)'
;MRYFIIITMIFIFTNANASFGDWFSSFSKRATPVVEKPIVKTIDKPVKRPLVNINTEELVKILDNDPSVLLIDVRAPFEIKHTGTIKRGQNVNIIRGWIETQIADYAKTKDTPIVVYCGRNIRSPLAARTLMELGYTNVKNYKEGFLTWKQELNPVKVSDYEPNNILYRKPVEVIENVYTAVGATQPGTYENSNHNNNLSFIVTTDGVLVFNAGGSYLVAKAMHEQIKQVTKQRVKYVVLENSQGHAILGANYWKQQGAIIIAHKAADKEIAKKGKTIYLRALNRQKDKLIDTVVVRPDVAFDKQFDLTMGNTKIELMHIGASHSPDDIQLWLAAEKLLMSGDTAFNERMLPIFPHTDIAAWIKTWDKIEALRPEVVIPGHGAPTDLATVTKFTKDYLSYMLGEVEKILENDGDLVDAYNIDQSAYRDWGTYRELHQRNAARIFRQMEFN
;
A
#
# COMPACT_ATOMS: atom_id res chain seq x y z
N MET A 1 -37.26 -56.60 -25.98
CA MET A 1 -36.44 -56.37 -27.19
C MET A 1 -35.04 -55.95 -26.73
N ARG A 2 -34.03 -56.78 -27.08
CA ARG A 2 -32.57 -56.55 -27.16
C ARG A 2 -31.79 -55.84 -26.03
N TYR A 3 -30.94 -56.65 -25.40
CA TYR A 3 -29.66 -56.39 -24.73
C TYR A 3 -28.61 -55.64 -25.61
N PHE A 4 -27.63 -54.93 -25.01
CA PHE A 4 -26.20 -55.33 -24.83
C PHE A 4 -25.23 -54.15 -24.52
N ILE A 5 -24.59 -54.27 -23.34
CA ILE A 5 -23.15 -54.11 -23.00
C ILE A 5 -22.42 -52.75 -22.86
N ILE A 6 -21.86 -52.62 -21.64
CA ILE A 6 -20.78 -51.76 -21.11
C ILE A 6 -19.42 -52.29 -21.58
N ILE A 7 -18.40 -51.46 -21.84
CA ILE A 7 -17.00 -51.76 -21.47
C ILE A 7 -16.14 -50.49 -21.45
N THR A 8 -15.48 -50.29 -20.31
CA THR A 8 -14.40 -49.35 -19.98
C THR A 8 -13.11 -49.76 -20.69
N MET A 9 -12.27 -48.81 -21.15
CA MET A 9 -10.89 -49.16 -21.51
C MET A 9 -9.85 -48.15 -21.00
N ILE A 10 -8.92 -48.73 -20.24
CA ILE A 10 -7.69 -48.20 -19.67
C ILE A 10 -6.61 -48.19 -20.76
N PHE A 11 -5.74 -47.17 -20.79
CA PHE A 11 -4.55 -47.14 -21.64
C PHE A 11 -3.27 -47.05 -20.80
N ILE A 12 -2.37 -48.02 -20.99
CA ILE A 12 -0.95 -47.96 -20.58
C ILE A 12 -0.08 -48.63 -21.66
N PHE A 13 0.82 -47.79 -22.23
CA PHE A 13 2.18 -47.96 -22.77
C PHE A 13 2.51 -48.94 -23.92
N THR A 14 3.31 -48.45 -24.89
CA THR A 14 4.77 -48.74 -25.02
C THR A 14 5.45 -47.97 -26.19
N ASN A 15 6.77 -47.77 -26.06
CA ASN A 15 7.74 -47.04 -26.91
C ASN A 15 8.05 -47.68 -28.28
N ALA A 16 8.50 -46.89 -29.27
CA ALA A 16 9.64 -47.23 -30.15
C ALA A 16 10.15 -46.03 -30.99
N ASN A 17 11.48 -45.86 -31.02
CA ASN A 17 12.27 -44.99 -31.91
C ASN A 17 12.31 -45.53 -33.35
N ALA A 18 12.37 -44.66 -34.37
CA ALA A 18 13.17 -44.87 -35.60
C ALA A 18 13.27 -43.57 -36.44
N SER A 19 14.40 -43.41 -37.10
CA SER A 19 14.86 -42.22 -37.83
C SER A 19 15.12 -42.51 -39.32
N PHE A 20 15.17 -41.43 -40.11
CA PHE A 20 15.90 -41.23 -41.39
C PHE A 20 15.39 -41.86 -42.69
N GLY A 21 15.37 -41.05 -43.77
CA GLY A 21 15.61 -41.52 -45.14
C GLY A 21 14.80 -40.90 -46.27
N ASP A 22 15.34 -39.83 -46.87
CA ASP A 22 15.41 -39.55 -48.32
C ASP A 22 14.15 -39.57 -49.20
N TRP A 23 13.76 -38.38 -49.65
CA TRP A 23 13.27 -38.22 -51.02
C TRP A 23 13.64 -36.83 -51.58
N PHE A 24 14.41 -36.87 -52.68
CA PHE A 24 14.79 -35.82 -53.62
C PHE A 24 16.05 -34.97 -53.36
N SER A 25 17.16 -35.50 -53.86
CA SER A 25 18.15 -34.71 -54.60
C SER A 25 18.13 -35.07 -56.09
N SER A 26 17.88 -34.08 -56.95
CA SER A 26 18.67 -33.73 -58.15
C SER A 26 17.78 -33.17 -59.26
N PHE A 27 18.03 -31.93 -59.66
CA PHE A 27 18.43 -31.59 -61.03
C PHE A 27 18.98 -30.14 -61.10
N SER A 28 20.23 -30.11 -61.55
CA SER A 28 21.19 -29.06 -61.93
C SER A 28 20.80 -27.59 -62.21
N LYS A 29 21.69 -26.72 -61.69
CA LYS A 29 22.40 -25.58 -62.32
C LYS A 29 21.60 -24.59 -63.18
N ARG A 30 21.31 -23.41 -62.61
CA ARG A 30 21.30 -22.11 -63.30
C ARG A 30 21.89 -21.02 -62.40
N ALA A 31 22.70 -20.14 -63.00
CA ALA A 31 23.38 -19.03 -62.35
C ALA A 31 22.38 -18.09 -61.64
N THR A 32 22.71 -17.69 -60.41
CA THR A 32 21.94 -16.74 -59.61
C THR A 32 22.05 -15.33 -60.21
N PRO A 33 20.95 -14.62 -60.48
CA PRO A 33 21.02 -13.19 -60.75
C PRO A 33 21.33 -12.46 -59.44
N VAL A 34 22.32 -11.57 -59.48
CA VAL A 34 22.60 -10.62 -58.41
C VAL A 34 21.40 -9.68 -58.35
N VAL A 35 20.53 -9.87 -57.36
CA VAL A 35 19.50 -8.89 -57.02
C VAL A 35 20.19 -7.78 -56.25
N GLU A 36 20.41 -6.62 -56.89
CA GLU A 36 20.84 -5.41 -56.19
C GLU A 36 19.82 -5.09 -55.10
N LYS A 37 20.30 -4.99 -53.85
CA LYS A 37 19.47 -4.56 -52.72
C LYS A 37 18.96 -3.15 -53.02
N PRO A 38 17.67 -2.86 -52.81
CA PRO A 38 17.17 -1.51 -53.00
C PRO A 38 17.91 -0.58 -52.03
N ILE A 39 18.51 0.47 -52.60
CA ILE A 39 19.09 1.59 -51.86
C ILE A 39 17.96 2.18 -51.01
N VAL A 40 17.99 1.88 -49.71
CA VAL A 40 17.16 2.57 -48.73
C VAL A 40 17.58 4.02 -48.79
N LYS A 41 16.73 4.87 -49.37
CA LYS A 41 16.80 6.32 -49.17
C LYS A 41 16.87 6.54 -47.67
N THR A 42 18.00 7.08 -47.21
CA THR A 42 18.20 7.56 -45.85
C THR A 42 17.14 8.61 -45.57
N ILE A 43 16.04 8.18 -44.96
CA ILE A 43 15.19 9.04 -44.14
C ILE A 43 16.09 9.44 -42.97
N ASP A 44 16.32 10.74 -42.81
CA ASP A 44 17.08 11.29 -41.69
C ASP A 44 16.61 10.67 -40.38
N LYS A 45 17.42 9.74 -39.84
CA LYS A 45 17.22 9.28 -38.47
C LYS A 45 17.48 10.50 -37.58
N PRO A 46 16.56 10.90 -36.68
CA PRO A 46 16.92 11.89 -35.68
C PRO A 46 18.13 11.35 -34.93
N VAL A 47 19.18 12.15 -34.82
CA VAL A 47 20.38 11.84 -34.03
C VAL A 47 19.91 11.41 -32.66
N LYS A 48 19.93 10.09 -32.37
CA LYS A 48 19.46 9.55 -31.11
C LYS A 48 20.38 10.10 -30.04
N ARG A 49 19.87 11.01 -29.19
CA ARG A 49 20.61 11.54 -28.05
C ARG A 49 21.21 10.36 -27.27
N PRO A 50 22.48 10.43 -26.84
CA PRO A 50 23.09 9.34 -26.10
C PRO A 50 22.33 9.13 -24.79
N LEU A 51 22.10 7.86 -24.43
CA LEU A 51 21.51 7.52 -23.14
C LEU A 51 22.51 7.88 -22.02
N VAL A 52 22.10 8.76 -21.13
CA VAL A 52 22.88 9.13 -19.95
C VAL A 52 22.78 8.01 -18.91
N ASN A 53 23.93 7.50 -18.49
CA ASN A 53 24.04 6.50 -17.45
C ASN A 53 24.54 7.15 -16.16
N ILE A 54 23.90 6.86 -15.03
CA ILE A 54 24.27 7.38 -13.71
C ILE A 54 24.61 6.24 -12.74
N ASN A 55 25.47 6.52 -11.77
CA ASN A 55 25.80 5.63 -10.64
C ASN A 55 24.93 5.94 -9.39
N THR A 56 25.19 5.24 -8.29
CA THR A 56 24.43 5.38 -7.04
C THR A 56 24.59 6.75 -6.41
N GLU A 57 25.81 7.30 -6.37
CA GLU A 57 26.07 8.62 -5.79
C GLU A 57 25.33 9.73 -6.56
N GLU A 58 25.37 9.67 -7.89
CA GLU A 58 24.62 10.57 -8.76
C GLU A 58 23.12 10.40 -8.60
N LEU A 59 22.63 9.17 -8.48
CA LEU A 59 21.21 8.89 -8.24
C LEU A 59 20.75 9.50 -6.91
N VAL A 60 21.50 9.32 -5.83
CA VAL A 60 21.19 9.90 -4.52
C VAL A 60 21.15 11.42 -4.62
N LYS A 61 22.18 12.06 -5.21
CA LYS A 61 22.19 13.52 -5.41
C LYS A 61 21.00 14.02 -6.23
N ILE A 62 20.62 13.30 -7.29
CA ILE A 62 19.46 13.65 -8.11
C ILE A 62 18.17 13.56 -7.28
N LEU A 63 17.98 12.50 -6.50
CA LEU A 63 16.76 12.30 -5.71
C LEU A 63 16.68 13.25 -4.49
N ASP A 64 17.82 13.67 -3.97
CA ASP A 64 17.90 14.65 -2.88
C ASP A 64 17.58 16.07 -3.40
N ASN A 65 18.09 16.43 -4.58
CA ASN A 65 17.94 17.77 -5.16
C ASN A 65 16.64 17.98 -5.95
N ASP A 66 16.16 16.95 -6.66
CA ASP A 66 14.98 17.05 -7.52
C ASP A 66 13.86 16.11 -7.04
N PRO A 67 12.89 16.63 -6.26
CA PRO A 67 11.75 15.85 -5.78
C PRO A 67 10.82 15.32 -6.89
N SER A 68 10.89 15.89 -8.08
CA SER A 68 9.98 15.58 -9.18
C SER A 68 10.40 14.34 -9.99
N VAL A 69 11.60 13.82 -9.73
CA VAL A 69 12.17 12.68 -10.46
C VAL A 69 11.29 11.43 -10.32
N LEU A 70 10.77 10.97 -11.45
CA LEU A 70 10.08 9.70 -11.60
C LEU A 70 11.10 8.56 -11.70
N LEU A 71 11.18 7.74 -10.65
CA LEU A 71 12.04 6.56 -10.63
C LEU A 71 11.21 5.34 -11.11
N ILE A 72 11.64 4.68 -12.19
CA ILE A 72 10.91 3.58 -12.82
C ILE A 72 11.68 2.27 -12.66
N ASP A 73 11.11 1.35 -11.88
CA ASP A 73 11.56 -0.04 -11.80
C ASP A 73 10.94 -0.85 -12.94
N VAL A 74 11.76 -1.37 -13.84
CA VAL A 74 11.28 -2.19 -14.97
C VAL A 74 11.40 -3.70 -14.72
N ARG A 75 11.69 -4.11 -13.48
CA ARG A 75 11.69 -5.52 -13.06
C ARG A 75 10.28 -6.09 -13.01
N ALA A 76 10.18 -7.42 -13.08
CA ALA A 76 8.91 -8.11 -12.96
C ALA A 76 8.37 -8.06 -11.52
N PRO A 77 7.05 -8.11 -11.30
CA PRO A 77 6.47 -7.95 -9.96
C PRO A 77 6.94 -9.02 -8.98
N PHE A 78 7.21 -10.25 -9.46
CA PHE A 78 7.75 -11.30 -8.60
C PHE A 78 9.15 -10.97 -8.07
N GLU A 79 10.01 -10.30 -8.84
CA GLU A 79 11.35 -9.90 -8.37
C GLU A 79 11.22 -8.86 -7.26
N ILE A 80 10.33 -7.87 -7.47
CA ILE A 80 10.06 -6.80 -6.52
C ILE A 80 9.48 -7.37 -5.21
N LYS A 81 8.55 -8.32 -5.32
CA LYS A 81 7.97 -9.02 -4.17
C LYS A 81 9.03 -9.60 -3.24
N HIS A 82 10.08 -10.21 -3.80
CA HIS A 82 11.11 -10.88 -3.00
C HIS A 82 12.28 -9.99 -2.60
N THR A 83 12.56 -8.94 -3.37
CA THR A 83 13.80 -8.18 -3.21
C THR A 83 13.59 -6.73 -2.79
N GLY A 84 12.34 -6.23 -2.86
CA GLY A 84 11.99 -4.83 -2.64
C GLY A 84 12.35 -3.93 -3.83
N THR A 85 12.13 -2.63 -3.68
CA THR A 85 12.50 -1.55 -4.61
C THR A 85 13.35 -0.49 -3.90
N ILE A 86 13.90 0.49 -4.62
CA ILE A 86 14.63 1.61 -4.01
C ILE A 86 13.69 2.44 -3.09
N LYS A 87 14.01 2.63 -1.80
CA LYS A 87 13.22 3.45 -0.85
C LYS A 87 13.57 4.94 -0.95
N ARG A 88 13.41 5.52 -2.13
CA ARG A 88 13.62 6.95 -2.36
C ARG A 88 12.67 7.47 -3.42
N GLY A 89 12.16 8.67 -3.17
CA GLY A 89 11.41 9.45 -4.14
C GLY A 89 10.27 8.68 -4.77
N GLN A 90 10.00 9.06 -6.00
CA GLN A 90 8.79 8.79 -6.73
C GLN A 90 8.89 7.44 -7.49
N ASN A 91 9.09 6.34 -6.77
CA ASN A 91 9.37 5.00 -7.33
C ASN A 91 8.10 4.23 -7.78
N VAL A 92 8.01 3.89 -9.06
CA VAL A 92 6.89 3.14 -9.66
C VAL A 92 7.41 1.89 -10.39
N ASN A 93 6.60 0.82 -10.43
CA ASN A 93 6.93 -0.37 -11.22
C ASN A 93 6.15 -0.36 -12.54
N ILE A 94 6.86 -0.15 -13.64
CA ILE A 94 6.34 -0.34 -15.00
C ILE A 94 7.20 -1.40 -15.65
N ILE A 95 6.68 -2.63 -15.73
CA ILE A 95 7.45 -3.75 -16.27
C ILE A 95 7.86 -3.44 -17.71
N ARG A 96 9.08 -3.80 -18.11
CA ARG A 96 9.66 -3.33 -19.39
C ARG A 96 8.73 -3.44 -20.59
N GLY A 97 7.96 -4.54 -20.70
CA GLY A 97 7.09 -4.80 -21.85
C GLY A 97 5.80 -3.98 -21.89
N TRP A 98 5.54 -3.15 -20.89
CA TRP A 98 4.34 -2.32 -20.77
C TRP A 98 4.69 -0.83 -20.69
N ILE A 99 5.96 -0.47 -20.89
CA ILE A 99 6.41 0.91 -20.71
C ILE A 99 5.78 1.84 -21.75
N GLU A 100 5.58 1.35 -22.97
CA GLU A 100 4.98 2.09 -24.07
C GLU A 100 3.52 2.45 -23.79
N THR A 101 2.81 1.60 -23.05
CA THR A 101 1.38 1.74 -22.80
C THR A 101 1.05 2.41 -21.47
N GLN A 102 1.91 2.25 -20.45
CA GLN A 102 1.64 2.74 -19.09
C GLN A 102 2.33 4.05 -18.74
N ILE A 103 3.39 4.46 -19.45
CA ILE A 103 4.18 5.63 -19.04
C ILE A 103 3.35 6.92 -18.92
N ALA A 104 2.34 7.10 -19.77
CA ALA A 104 1.51 8.30 -19.78
C ALA A 104 0.69 8.49 -18.48
N ASP A 105 0.44 7.42 -17.73
CA ASP A 105 -0.25 7.48 -16.44
C ASP A 105 0.62 8.14 -15.35
N TYR A 106 1.94 8.11 -15.52
CA TYR A 106 2.91 8.55 -14.52
C TYR A 106 3.69 9.81 -14.93
N ALA A 107 4.09 9.90 -16.20
CA ALA A 107 4.80 11.04 -16.76
C ALA A 107 3.90 11.79 -17.74
N LYS A 108 3.17 12.79 -17.23
CA LYS A 108 2.19 13.55 -18.02
C LYS A 108 2.85 14.44 -19.08
N THR A 109 4.07 14.90 -18.83
CA THR A 109 4.82 15.79 -19.72
C THR A 109 6.08 15.12 -20.27
N LYS A 110 6.51 15.52 -21.46
CA LYS A 110 7.69 14.92 -22.11
C LYS A 110 9.02 15.32 -21.47
N ASP A 111 9.04 16.40 -20.72
CA ASP A 111 10.20 16.89 -19.96
C ASP A 111 10.29 16.35 -18.53
N THR A 112 9.30 15.55 -18.08
CA THR A 112 9.32 14.91 -16.76
C THR A 112 10.68 14.23 -16.53
N PRO A 113 11.39 14.53 -15.43
CA PRO A 113 12.66 13.89 -15.11
C PRO A 113 12.43 12.42 -14.79
N ILE A 114 13.03 11.51 -15.57
CA ILE A 114 12.86 10.07 -15.42
C ILE A 114 14.21 9.41 -15.20
N VAL A 115 14.28 8.56 -14.17
CA VAL A 115 15.39 7.61 -13.99
C VAL A 115 14.83 6.20 -14.09
N VAL A 116 15.40 5.37 -14.98
CA VAL A 116 14.99 3.98 -15.16
C VAL A 116 16.02 3.04 -14.55
N TYR A 117 15.56 1.99 -13.86
CA TYR A 117 16.44 0.95 -13.32
C TYR A 117 15.84 -0.44 -13.43
N CYS A 118 16.72 -1.45 -13.39
CA CYS A 118 16.32 -2.84 -13.22
C CYS A 118 17.33 -3.57 -12.33
N GLY A 119 17.27 -4.90 -12.25
CA GLY A 119 18.12 -5.69 -11.34
C GLY A 119 19.62 -5.54 -11.60
N ARG A 120 20.05 -5.77 -12.86
CA ARG A 120 21.46 -5.83 -13.29
C ARG A 120 21.74 -5.01 -14.56
N ASN A 121 20.99 -3.94 -14.78
CA ASN A 121 21.15 -3.05 -15.94
C ASN A 121 21.04 -3.73 -17.33
N ILE A 122 20.21 -4.77 -17.45
CA ILE A 122 19.94 -5.46 -18.73
C ILE A 122 18.69 -4.87 -19.41
N ARG A 123 17.62 -4.68 -18.64
CA ARG A 123 16.32 -4.20 -19.14
C ARG A 123 16.20 -2.68 -19.14
N SER A 124 16.81 -2.01 -18.17
CA SER A 124 16.66 -0.56 -17.98
C SER A 124 17.26 0.29 -19.11
N PRO A 125 18.40 -0.06 -19.75
CA PRO A 125 18.87 0.70 -20.91
C PRO A 125 17.90 0.63 -22.10
N LEU A 126 17.25 -0.53 -22.29
CA LEU A 126 16.26 -0.72 -23.36
C LEU A 126 15.01 0.11 -23.10
N ALA A 127 14.48 0.02 -21.87
CA ALA A 127 13.33 0.81 -21.45
C ALA A 127 13.59 2.32 -21.53
N ALA A 128 14.76 2.79 -21.07
CA ALA A 128 15.14 4.19 -21.16
C ALA A 128 15.21 4.68 -22.63
N ARG A 129 15.76 3.87 -23.55
CA ARG A 129 15.75 4.20 -24.98
C ARG A 129 14.33 4.26 -25.56
N THR A 130 13.47 3.33 -25.19
CA THR A 130 12.06 3.34 -25.61
C THR A 130 11.37 4.63 -25.16
N LEU A 131 11.60 5.09 -23.91
CA LEU A 131 11.07 6.37 -23.45
C LEU A 131 11.58 7.56 -24.28
N MET A 132 12.88 7.58 -24.60
CA MET A 132 13.44 8.62 -25.48
C MET A 132 12.83 8.59 -26.88
N GLU A 133 12.56 7.40 -27.43
CA GLU A 133 11.87 7.21 -28.71
C GLU A 133 10.41 7.66 -28.67
N LEU A 134 9.75 7.54 -27.53
CA LEU A 134 8.41 8.09 -27.26
C LEU A 134 8.41 9.61 -27.00
N GLY A 135 9.56 10.26 -27.13
CA GLY A 135 9.73 11.71 -27.04
C GLY A 135 10.01 12.25 -25.64
N TYR A 136 10.22 11.40 -24.61
CA TYR A 136 10.64 11.90 -23.30
C TYR A 136 12.08 12.42 -23.37
N THR A 137 12.30 13.66 -22.93
CA THR A 137 13.53 14.41 -23.17
C THR A 137 14.52 14.36 -22.01
N ASN A 138 14.06 14.06 -20.80
CA ASN A 138 14.87 14.01 -19.57
C ASN A 138 14.91 12.59 -18.99
N VAL A 139 15.51 11.66 -19.74
CA VAL A 139 15.60 10.24 -19.34
C VAL A 139 17.05 9.87 -19.01
N LYS A 140 17.26 9.29 -17.82
CA LYS A 140 18.55 8.73 -17.37
C LYS A 140 18.37 7.25 -17.03
N ASN A 141 19.44 6.47 -17.17
CA ASN A 141 19.48 5.07 -16.77
C ASN A 141 20.40 4.89 -15.55
N TYR A 142 19.87 4.31 -14.47
CA TYR A 142 20.69 3.91 -13.34
C TYR A 142 21.44 2.62 -13.67
N LYS A 143 22.74 2.76 -13.92
CA LYS A 143 23.59 1.74 -14.55
C LYS A 143 24.00 0.62 -13.60
N GLU A 144 24.09 0.88 -12.31
CA GLU A 144 24.55 -0.11 -11.33
C GLU A 144 23.43 -1.08 -10.95
N GLY A 145 22.17 -0.65 -11.08
CA GLY A 145 20.99 -1.49 -10.88
C GLY A 145 20.66 -1.76 -9.42
N PHE A 146 19.51 -2.39 -9.21
CA PHE A 146 18.95 -2.62 -7.88
C PHE A 146 19.78 -3.57 -7.02
N LEU A 147 20.44 -4.58 -7.62
CA LEU A 147 21.23 -5.52 -6.81
C LEU A 147 22.44 -4.84 -6.18
N THR A 148 23.12 -3.95 -6.90
CA THR A 148 24.23 -3.14 -6.36
C THR A 148 23.72 -2.19 -5.28
N TRP A 149 22.60 -1.51 -5.52
CA TRP A 149 21.94 -0.66 -4.52
C TRP A 149 21.72 -1.40 -3.19
N LYS A 150 21.23 -2.65 -3.26
CA LYS A 150 21.00 -3.49 -2.09
C LYS A 150 22.31 -3.97 -1.44
N GLN A 151 23.33 -4.32 -2.22
CA GLN A 151 24.64 -4.75 -1.72
C GLN A 151 25.35 -3.65 -0.94
N GLU A 152 25.18 -2.40 -1.35
CA GLU A 152 25.70 -1.21 -0.66
C GLU A 152 24.87 -0.80 0.57
N LEU A 153 23.88 -1.61 0.97
CA LEU A 153 23.01 -1.36 2.13
C LEU A 153 22.20 -0.05 2.03
N ASN A 154 21.98 0.45 0.81
CA ASN A 154 21.13 1.62 0.62
C ASN A 154 19.65 1.29 0.92
N PRO A 155 18.82 2.29 1.31
CA PRO A 155 17.43 2.05 1.72
C PRO A 155 16.58 1.31 0.67
N VAL A 156 15.92 0.22 1.06
CA VAL A 156 15.03 -0.59 0.23
C VAL A 156 13.59 -0.57 0.76
N LYS A 157 12.62 -0.42 -0.13
CA LYS A 157 11.18 -0.50 0.14
C LYS A 157 10.72 -1.91 -0.20
N VAL A 158 10.47 -2.73 0.81
CA VAL A 158 9.96 -4.09 0.60
C VAL A 158 8.45 -4.00 0.33
N SER A 159 7.99 -4.61 -0.78
CA SER A 159 6.57 -4.56 -1.17
C SER A 159 5.71 -5.56 -0.40
N ASP A 160 6.33 -6.55 0.24
CA ASP A 160 5.71 -7.54 1.12
C ASP A 160 6.81 -8.13 2.01
N TYR A 161 6.76 -7.87 3.33
CA TYR A 161 7.81 -8.40 4.23
C TYR A 161 7.62 -9.89 4.50
N GLU A 162 6.45 -10.44 4.19
CA GLU A 162 6.08 -11.82 4.47
C GLU A 162 5.43 -12.45 3.23
N PRO A 163 6.19 -12.69 2.14
CA PRO A 163 5.66 -13.10 0.84
C PRO A 163 4.88 -14.43 0.85
N ASN A 164 5.05 -15.24 1.90
CA ASN A 164 4.40 -16.52 2.13
C ASN A 164 3.28 -16.45 3.18
N ASN A 165 2.94 -15.24 3.65
CA ASN A 165 1.84 -14.97 4.57
C ASN A 165 0.89 -13.95 3.92
N ILE A 166 -0.39 -13.99 4.27
CA ILE A 166 -1.34 -12.96 3.82
C ILE A 166 -1.15 -11.64 4.60
N LEU A 167 -0.58 -11.71 5.80
CA LEU A 167 -0.17 -10.52 6.56
C LEU A 167 1.04 -9.86 5.89
N TYR A 168 1.00 -8.54 5.70
CA TYR A 168 2.14 -7.76 5.23
C TYR A 168 3.39 -7.87 6.12
N ARG A 169 3.20 -7.90 7.45
CA ARG A 169 4.23 -8.16 8.47
C ARG A 169 3.63 -9.04 9.55
N LYS A 170 4.46 -9.88 10.18
CA LYS A 170 4.10 -10.58 11.41
C LYS A 170 4.07 -9.61 12.59
N PRO A 171 3.27 -9.89 13.63
CA PRO A 171 3.27 -9.08 14.83
C PRO A 171 4.60 -9.16 15.56
N VAL A 172 5.05 -8.01 16.06
CA VAL A 172 6.20 -7.89 16.96
C VAL A 172 5.73 -7.33 18.30
N GLU A 173 6.40 -7.72 19.37
CA GLU A 173 6.17 -7.15 20.70
C GLU A 173 6.68 -5.70 20.73
N VAL A 174 5.82 -4.76 21.08
CA VAL A 174 6.14 -3.32 21.16
C VAL A 174 6.54 -2.96 22.57
N ILE A 175 5.72 -3.37 23.53
CA ILE A 175 5.99 -3.39 24.96
C ILE A 175 5.49 -4.72 25.51
N GLU A 176 5.82 -5.03 26.76
CA GLU A 176 5.42 -6.29 27.39
C GLU A 176 3.93 -6.59 27.17
N ASN A 177 3.65 -7.76 26.58
CA ASN A 177 2.31 -8.26 26.28
C ASN A 177 1.48 -7.47 25.25
N VAL A 178 2.05 -6.44 24.61
CA VAL A 178 1.39 -5.67 23.55
C VAL A 178 2.13 -5.85 22.23
N TYR A 179 1.41 -6.35 21.23
CA TYR A 179 1.97 -6.74 19.95
C TYR A 179 1.28 -6.00 18.81
N THR A 180 2.01 -5.73 17.73
CA THR A 180 1.42 -5.16 16.52
C THR A 180 2.04 -5.70 15.25
N ALA A 181 1.19 -6.06 14.30
CA ALA A 181 1.55 -6.32 12.92
C ALA A 181 1.39 -5.03 12.14
N VAL A 182 2.52 -4.41 11.77
CA VAL A 182 2.51 -3.12 11.08
C VAL A 182 2.06 -3.29 9.63
N GLY A 183 1.02 -2.56 9.24
CA GLY A 183 0.48 -2.60 7.88
C GLY A 183 1.38 -1.91 6.84
N ALA A 184 1.09 -2.16 5.56
CA ALA A 184 1.76 -1.45 4.47
C ALA A 184 1.42 0.05 4.50
N THR A 185 2.42 0.93 4.36
CA THR A 185 2.20 2.39 4.27
C THR A 185 1.61 2.85 2.93
N GLN A 186 1.31 1.90 2.03
CA GLN A 186 0.67 2.11 0.74
C GLN A 186 -0.87 2.04 0.86
N PRO A 187 -1.64 2.38 -0.18
CA PRO A 187 -3.05 2.04 -0.19
C PRO A 187 -3.22 0.52 -0.10
N GLY A 188 -4.40 0.05 0.31
CA GLY A 188 -4.72 -1.36 0.17
C GLY A 188 -4.58 -1.77 -1.31
N THR A 189 -3.85 -2.85 -1.57
CA THR A 189 -3.66 -3.46 -2.90
C THR A 189 -3.83 -4.98 -2.78
N TYR A 190 -3.96 -5.67 -3.92
CA TYR A 190 -4.03 -7.13 -3.91
C TYR A 190 -2.80 -7.74 -3.21
N GLU A 191 -1.61 -7.19 -3.44
CA GLU A 191 -0.33 -7.68 -2.93
C GLU A 191 -0.27 -7.62 -1.41
N ASN A 192 -0.64 -6.46 -0.82
CA ASN A 192 -0.63 -6.30 0.64
C ASN A 192 -1.88 -6.85 1.35
N SER A 193 -2.77 -7.53 0.62
CA SER A 193 -3.98 -8.14 1.17
C SER A 193 -4.94 -7.17 1.87
N ASN A 194 -4.87 -5.88 1.54
CA ASN A 194 -5.55 -4.80 2.28
C ASN A 194 -5.11 -4.69 3.76
N HIS A 195 -4.00 -5.33 4.15
CA HIS A 195 -3.34 -5.15 5.44
C HIS A 195 -2.47 -3.90 5.35
N ASN A 196 -3.15 -2.74 5.33
CA ASN A 196 -2.49 -1.45 5.27
C ASN A 196 -2.58 -0.68 6.59
N ASN A 197 -3.49 -1.02 7.51
CA ASN A 197 -3.53 -0.52 8.90
C ASN A 197 -2.77 -1.43 9.86
N ASN A 198 -2.60 -1.01 11.11
CA ASN A 198 -1.99 -1.82 12.15
C ASN A 198 -3.00 -2.79 12.76
N LEU A 199 -2.62 -4.06 12.85
CA LEU A 199 -3.38 -5.11 13.54
C LEU A 199 -2.68 -5.44 14.85
N SER A 200 -3.28 -5.07 15.97
CA SER A 200 -2.63 -5.15 17.27
C SER A 200 -3.37 -6.10 18.20
N PHE A 201 -2.67 -6.65 19.19
CA PHE A 201 -3.31 -7.41 20.25
C PHE A 201 -2.60 -7.24 21.59
N ILE A 202 -3.36 -7.44 22.66
CA ILE A 202 -2.91 -7.34 24.05
C ILE A 202 -3.18 -8.68 24.71
N VAL A 203 -2.14 -9.32 25.24
CA VAL A 203 -2.26 -10.54 26.04
C VAL A 203 -2.45 -10.13 27.50
N THR A 204 -3.62 -10.43 28.06
CA THR A 204 -3.92 -10.14 29.47
C THR A 204 -3.89 -11.43 30.28
N THR A 205 -4.16 -11.35 31.59
CA THR A 205 -4.36 -12.57 32.41
C THR A 205 -5.77 -13.18 32.27
N ASP A 206 -6.68 -12.54 31.52
CA ASP A 206 -8.05 -13.02 31.26
C ASP A 206 -8.38 -12.93 29.75
N GLY A 207 -7.53 -13.52 28.92
CA GLY A 207 -7.73 -13.58 27.47
C GLY A 207 -6.96 -12.52 26.68
N VAL A 208 -7.23 -12.50 25.38
CA VAL A 208 -6.62 -11.58 24.43
C VAL A 208 -7.66 -10.58 23.93
N LEU A 209 -7.26 -9.32 23.83
CA LEU A 209 -7.99 -8.28 23.08
C LEU A 209 -7.26 -8.03 21.77
N VAL A 210 -7.99 -7.99 20.66
CA VAL A 210 -7.48 -7.57 19.34
C VAL A 210 -7.99 -6.19 19.01
N PHE A 211 -7.14 -5.32 18.50
CA PHE A 211 -7.49 -4.01 17.97
C PHE A 211 -7.33 -4.05 16.44
N ASN A 212 -8.45 -3.82 15.75
CA ASN A 212 -8.74 -4.05 14.33
C ASN A 212 -8.91 -5.52 13.91
N ALA A 213 -10.02 -5.82 13.23
CA ALA A 213 -10.35 -7.19 12.82
C ALA A 213 -9.58 -7.66 11.58
N GLY A 214 -8.97 -6.74 10.82
CA GLY A 214 -8.29 -7.03 9.56
C GLY A 214 -9.16 -6.83 8.32
N GLY A 215 -8.51 -6.79 7.16
CA GLY A 215 -9.14 -6.47 5.87
C GLY A 215 -9.92 -7.60 5.20
N SER A 216 -9.90 -8.81 5.77
CA SER A 216 -10.67 -9.97 5.29
C SER A 216 -10.70 -11.09 6.32
N TYR A 217 -11.56 -12.09 6.09
CA TYR A 217 -11.60 -13.33 6.87
C TYR A 217 -10.22 -14.01 6.94
N LEU A 218 -9.51 -14.09 5.81
CA LEU A 218 -8.21 -14.73 5.73
C LEU A 218 -7.13 -13.95 6.49
N VAL A 219 -7.17 -12.61 6.44
CA VAL A 219 -6.25 -11.75 7.22
C VAL A 219 -6.48 -11.93 8.72
N ALA A 220 -7.75 -11.92 9.16
CA ALA A 220 -8.13 -12.19 10.54
C ALA A 220 -7.64 -13.56 11.02
N LYS A 221 -7.87 -14.59 10.20
CA LYS A 221 -7.39 -15.96 10.48
C LYS A 221 -5.88 -16.03 10.63
N ALA A 222 -5.14 -15.42 9.70
CA ALA A 222 -3.68 -15.41 9.76
C ALA A 222 -3.16 -14.67 11.01
N MET A 223 -3.80 -13.57 11.39
CA MET A 223 -3.49 -12.85 12.63
C MET A 223 -3.73 -13.73 13.86
N HIS A 224 -4.86 -14.45 13.93
CA HIS A 224 -5.14 -15.37 15.02
C HIS A 224 -4.12 -16.52 15.11
N GLU A 225 -3.64 -17.03 13.97
CA GLU A 225 -2.56 -18.02 13.99
C GLU A 225 -1.24 -17.46 14.56
N GLN A 226 -0.96 -16.16 14.42
CA GLN A 226 0.17 -15.53 15.10
C GLN A 226 -0.07 -15.38 16.60
N ILE A 227 -1.27 -14.98 17.02
CA ILE A 227 -1.64 -14.89 18.45
C ILE A 227 -1.46 -16.26 19.13
N LYS A 228 -1.83 -17.36 18.47
CA LYS A 228 -1.65 -18.73 19.01
C LYS A 228 -0.19 -19.13 19.20
N GLN A 229 0.76 -18.50 18.50
CA GLN A 229 2.19 -18.72 18.74
C GLN A 229 2.67 -18.02 20.02
N VAL A 230 1.99 -16.96 20.44
CA VAL A 230 2.34 -16.17 21.63
C VAL A 230 1.62 -16.71 22.88
N THR A 231 0.35 -17.12 22.75
CA THR A 231 -0.47 -17.53 23.89
C THR A 231 -1.50 -18.59 23.53
N LYS A 232 -1.86 -19.41 24.53
CA LYS A 232 -2.96 -20.40 24.43
C LYS A 232 -4.32 -19.80 24.83
N GLN A 233 -4.33 -18.57 25.32
CA GLN A 233 -5.56 -17.91 25.75
C GLN A 233 -6.45 -17.56 24.55
N ARG A 234 -7.77 -17.58 24.75
CA ARG A 234 -8.73 -17.21 23.71
C ARG A 234 -8.76 -15.69 23.50
N VAL A 235 -9.06 -15.27 22.28
CA VAL A 235 -9.46 -13.89 21.99
C VAL A 235 -10.88 -13.67 22.50
N LYS A 236 -11.06 -12.78 23.48
CA LYS A 236 -12.37 -12.45 24.06
C LYS A 236 -13.04 -11.27 23.37
N TYR A 237 -12.23 -10.28 22.96
CA TYR A 237 -12.72 -9.04 22.39
C TYR A 237 -11.95 -8.67 21.13
N VAL A 238 -12.67 -8.13 20.14
CA VAL A 238 -12.09 -7.45 18.99
C VAL A 238 -12.70 -6.06 18.89
N VAL A 239 -11.85 -5.05 18.94
CA VAL A 239 -12.24 -3.64 18.86
C VAL A 239 -12.00 -3.14 17.44
N LEU A 240 -12.99 -2.49 16.85
CA LEU A 240 -12.87 -1.88 15.52
C LEU A 240 -12.57 -0.40 15.68
N GLU A 241 -11.43 0.07 15.19
CA GLU A 241 -11.05 1.49 15.33
C GLU A 241 -12.03 2.45 14.64
N ASN A 242 -12.60 2.03 13.50
CA ASN A 242 -13.62 2.74 12.74
C ASN A 242 -14.35 1.77 11.78
N SER A 243 -15.21 2.30 10.91
CA SER A 243 -15.97 1.52 9.92
C SER A 243 -15.23 1.21 8.61
N GLN A 244 -13.93 1.49 8.49
CA GLN A 244 -13.21 1.24 7.24
C GLN A 244 -12.95 -0.24 6.98
N GLY A 245 -12.86 -0.59 5.69
CA GLY A 245 -12.75 -1.99 5.26
C GLY A 245 -11.54 -2.73 5.83
N HIS A 246 -10.40 -2.08 6.03
CA HIS A 246 -9.22 -2.70 6.65
C HIS A 246 -9.42 -3.03 8.13
N ALA A 247 -10.36 -2.36 8.81
CA ALA A 247 -10.65 -2.56 10.22
C ALA A 247 -11.78 -3.58 10.43
N ILE A 248 -12.81 -3.61 9.56
CA ILE A 248 -14.06 -4.33 9.83
C ILE A 248 -14.22 -5.67 9.10
N LEU A 249 -13.54 -5.89 7.97
CA LEU A 249 -13.91 -6.97 7.05
C LEU A 249 -13.54 -8.36 7.59
N GLY A 250 -12.58 -8.46 8.50
CA GLY A 250 -12.25 -9.70 9.20
C GLY A 250 -13.18 -10.05 10.37
N ALA A 251 -14.13 -9.18 10.74
CA ALA A 251 -14.89 -9.33 11.98
C ALA A 251 -15.71 -10.63 12.05
N ASN A 252 -16.18 -11.16 10.91
CA ASN A 252 -16.95 -12.41 10.91
C ASN A 252 -16.12 -13.63 11.30
N TYR A 253 -14.81 -13.65 11.00
CA TYR A 253 -13.91 -14.69 11.48
C TYR A 253 -13.87 -14.70 13.01
N TRP A 254 -13.66 -13.53 13.62
CA TRP A 254 -13.53 -13.40 15.07
C TRP A 254 -14.81 -13.77 15.82
N LYS A 255 -15.99 -13.42 15.27
CA LYS A 255 -17.27 -13.89 15.82
C LYS A 255 -17.39 -15.42 15.80
N GLN A 256 -16.94 -16.09 14.73
CA GLN A 256 -16.92 -17.55 14.68
C GLN A 256 -15.97 -18.17 15.72
N GLN A 257 -14.93 -17.43 16.14
CA GLN A 257 -14.05 -17.86 17.24
C GLN A 257 -14.63 -17.53 18.64
N GLY A 258 -15.82 -16.92 18.71
CA GLY A 258 -16.50 -16.58 19.97
C GLY A 258 -16.05 -15.26 20.58
N ALA A 259 -15.35 -14.39 19.84
CA ALA A 259 -14.99 -13.06 20.32
C ALA A 259 -16.16 -12.07 20.20
N ILE A 260 -16.27 -11.16 21.16
CA ILE A 260 -17.24 -10.06 21.16
C ILE A 260 -16.66 -8.89 20.36
N ILE A 261 -17.40 -8.41 19.36
CA ILE A 261 -16.97 -7.27 18.53
C ILE A 261 -17.47 -5.97 19.14
N ILE A 262 -16.56 -5.02 19.40
CA ILE A 262 -16.84 -3.72 19.99
C ILE A 262 -16.50 -2.62 18.98
N ALA A 263 -17.36 -1.62 18.83
CA ALA A 263 -17.07 -0.44 18.01
C ALA A 263 -17.82 0.80 18.51
N HIS A 264 -17.53 1.96 17.91
CA HIS A 264 -18.33 3.16 18.12
C HIS A 264 -19.74 3.04 17.52
N LYS A 265 -20.72 3.73 18.12
CA LYS A 265 -22.11 3.77 17.63
C LYS A 265 -22.24 4.40 16.25
N ALA A 266 -21.37 5.34 15.89
CA ALA A 266 -21.34 5.87 14.52
C ALA A 266 -20.78 4.84 13.52
N ALA A 267 -19.77 4.05 13.92
CA ALA A 267 -19.23 2.98 13.08
C ALA A 267 -20.30 1.92 12.82
N ASP A 268 -21.05 1.51 13.85
CA ASP A 268 -22.16 0.57 13.73
C ASP A 268 -23.24 1.05 12.72
N LYS A 269 -23.63 2.33 12.80
CA LYS A 269 -24.56 2.95 11.83
C LYS A 269 -23.99 2.96 10.41
N GLU A 270 -22.71 3.30 10.26
CA GLU A 270 -22.06 3.36 8.95
C GLU A 270 -21.89 1.97 8.32
N ILE A 271 -21.55 0.95 9.12
CA ILE A 271 -21.50 -0.45 8.70
C ILE A 271 -22.89 -0.91 8.24
N ALA A 272 -23.94 -0.62 9.01
CA ALA A 272 -25.31 -0.96 8.63
C ALA A 272 -25.72 -0.32 7.29
N LYS A 273 -25.29 0.93 7.05
CA LYS A 273 -25.64 1.68 5.84
C LYS A 273 -24.79 1.33 4.62
N LYS A 274 -23.48 1.21 4.80
CA LYS A 274 -22.48 1.14 3.71
C LYS A 274 -21.68 -0.16 3.67
N GLY A 275 -21.92 -1.10 4.58
CA GLY A 275 -21.21 -2.37 4.65
C GLY A 275 -21.11 -3.11 3.32
N LYS A 276 -22.22 -3.21 2.58
CA LYS A 276 -22.24 -3.82 1.23
C LYS A 276 -21.31 -3.10 0.25
N THR A 277 -21.31 -1.77 0.25
CA THR A 277 -20.42 -0.96 -0.61
C THR A 277 -18.95 -1.12 -0.22
N ILE A 278 -18.66 -1.16 1.08
CA ILE A 278 -17.30 -1.40 1.61
C ILE A 278 -16.80 -2.78 1.14
N TYR A 279 -17.63 -3.82 1.28
CA TYR A 279 -17.33 -5.16 0.80
C TYR A 279 -17.07 -5.21 -0.71
N LEU A 280 -17.95 -4.63 -1.54
CA LEU A 280 -17.79 -4.66 -3.00
C LEU A 280 -16.51 -3.95 -3.47
N ARG A 281 -16.15 -2.84 -2.81
CA ARG A 281 -14.87 -2.15 -3.08
C ARG A 281 -13.67 -3.03 -2.73
N ALA A 282 -13.72 -3.72 -1.60
CA ALA A 282 -12.68 -4.67 -1.21
C ALA A 282 -12.61 -5.86 -2.16
N LEU A 283 -13.74 -6.45 -2.55
CA LEU A 283 -13.83 -7.57 -3.48
C LEU A 283 -13.17 -7.25 -4.82
N ASN A 284 -13.43 -6.08 -5.40
CA ASN A 284 -12.83 -5.67 -6.67
C ASN A 284 -11.29 -5.61 -6.61
N ARG A 285 -10.75 -5.24 -5.44
CA ARG A 285 -9.31 -5.08 -5.23
C ARG A 285 -8.62 -6.38 -4.82
N GLN A 286 -9.24 -7.13 -3.92
CA GLN A 286 -8.66 -8.27 -3.22
C GLN A 286 -9.06 -9.62 -3.80
N LYS A 287 -10.13 -9.67 -4.60
CA LYS A 287 -10.55 -10.84 -5.38
C LYS A 287 -10.71 -12.08 -4.50
N ASP A 288 -9.92 -13.12 -4.77
CA ASP A 288 -9.88 -14.40 -4.06
C ASP A 288 -9.50 -14.26 -2.57
N LYS A 289 -8.81 -13.20 -2.17
CA LYS A 289 -8.46 -12.94 -0.76
C LYS A 289 -9.65 -12.55 0.13
N LEU A 290 -10.83 -12.37 -0.45
CA LEU A 290 -12.09 -12.07 0.24
C LEU A 290 -12.98 -13.31 0.45
N ILE A 291 -12.49 -14.51 0.11
CA ILE A 291 -13.19 -15.76 0.43
C ILE A 291 -13.61 -15.79 1.91
N ASP A 292 -14.83 -16.30 2.15
CA ASP A 292 -15.49 -16.37 3.46
C ASP A 292 -15.74 -15.03 4.17
N THR A 293 -15.37 -13.90 3.57
CA THR A 293 -15.56 -12.58 4.18
C THR A 293 -17.01 -12.15 4.08
N VAL A 294 -17.60 -11.87 5.24
CA VAL A 294 -18.97 -11.36 5.36
C VAL A 294 -18.95 -10.15 6.28
N VAL A 295 -19.61 -9.06 5.87
CA VAL A 295 -19.74 -7.88 6.73
C VAL A 295 -20.71 -8.21 7.87
N VAL A 296 -20.22 -8.08 9.09
CA VAL A 296 -21.00 -8.22 10.32
C VAL A 296 -20.99 -6.91 11.10
N ARG A 297 -22.05 -6.67 11.87
CA ARG A 297 -22.14 -5.54 12.78
C ARG A 297 -21.46 -5.85 14.13
N PRO A 298 -20.98 -4.83 14.87
CA PRO A 298 -20.49 -5.04 16.23
C PRO A 298 -21.58 -5.63 17.15
N ASP A 299 -21.15 -6.38 18.17
CA ASP A 299 -22.03 -6.90 19.22
C ASP A 299 -22.29 -5.83 20.29
N VAL A 300 -21.30 -4.97 20.53
CA VAL A 300 -21.37 -3.85 21.46
C VAL A 300 -21.02 -2.55 20.73
N ALA A 301 -21.89 -1.56 20.84
CA ALA A 301 -21.67 -0.23 20.32
C ALA A 301 -21.72 0.80 21.45
N PHE A 302 -20.70 1.64 21.58
CA PHE A 302 -20.62 2.69 22.60
C PHE A 302 -20.52 4.09 21.98
N ASP A 303 -20.76 5.13 22.79
CA ASP A 303 -20.74 6.52 22.34
C ASP A 303 -19.43 7.21 22.76
N LYS A 304 -19.20 7.46 24.05
CA LYS A 304 -18.03 8.23 24.49
C LYS A 304 -16.87 7.39 25.00
N GLN A 305 -17.17 6.44 25.88
CA GLN A 305 -16.16 5.62 26.55
C GLN A 305 -16.73 4.24 26.87
N PHE A 306 -15.86 3.23 26.83
CA PHE A 306 -16.16 1.87 27.21
C PHE A 306 -14.94 1.24 27.88
N ASP A 307 -15.04 1.01 29.18
CA ASP A 307 -13.93 0.48 29.97
C ASP A 307 -14.02 -1.04 30.11
N LEU A 308 -12.89 -1.70 29.89
CA LEU A 308 -12.72 -3.14 30.04
C LEU A 308 -11.71 -3.42 31.15
N THR A 309 -12.05 -4.34 32.04
CA THR A 309 -11.08 -4.96 32.95
C THR A 309 -10.92 -6.42 32.53
N MET A 310 -9.72 -6.76 32.07
CA MET A 310 -9.36 -8.11 31.63
C MET A 310 -8.27 -8.63 32.55
N GLY A 311 -8.67 -9.30 33.62
CA GLY A 311 -7.76 -9.73 34.66
C GLY A 311 -7.17 -8.52 35.41
N ASN A 312 -5.85 -8.35 35.37
CA ASN A 312 -5.17 -7.19 35.94
C ASN A 312 -5.02 -6.00 34.97
N THR A 313 -5.38 -6.16 33.69
CA THR A 313 -5.26 -5.10 32.69
C THR A 313 -6.53 -4.25 32.64
N LYS A 314 -6.39 -2.94 32.81
CA LYS A 314 -7.46 -1.95 32.56
C LYS A 314 -7.28 -1.37 31.17
N ILE A 315 -8.34 -1.38 30.38
CA ILE A 315 -8.32 -0.95 28.98
C ILE A 315 -9.45 0.05 28.79
N GLU A 316 -9.11 1.26 28.37
CA GLU A 316 -10.07 2.34 28.13
C GLU A 316 -10.28 2.50 26.62
N LEU A 317 -11.49 2.21 26.12
CA LEU A 317 -11.87 2.54 24.75
C LEU A 317 -12.55 3.90 24.75
N MET A 318 -12.06 4.83 23.94
CA MET A 318 -12.52 6.21 23.96
C MET A 318 -12.87 6.69 22.55
N HIS A 319 -13.89 7.52 22.46
CA HIS A 319 -14.12 8.40 21.32
C HIS A 319 -13.70 9.81 21.73
N ILE A 320 -12.43 10.16 21.50
CA ILE A 320 -11.84 11.42 21.99
C ILE A 320 -12.38 12.64 21.22
N GLY A 321 -12.79 12.45 19.96
CA GLY A 321 -13.41 13.49 19.13
C GLY A 321 -13.39 13.09 17.66
N ALA A 322 -13.95 13.97 16.81
CA ALA A 322 -13.86 13.79 15.37
C ALA A 322 -12.40 13.90 14.89
N SER A 323 -11.98 12.97 14.05
CA SER A 323 -10.64 12.94 13.46
C SER A 323 -10.70 12.53 11.98
N HIS A 324 -9.97 11.49 11.58
CA HIS A 324 -9.98 10.94 10.23
C HIS A 324 -11.39 10.58 9.75
N SER A 325 -12.20 10.01 10.65
CA SER A 325 -13.63 9.77 10.49
C SER A 325 -14.41 10.09 11.79
N PRO A 326 -15.73 10.32 11.71
CA PRO A 326 -16.56 10.65 12.88
C PRO A 326 -16.73 9.47 13.86
N ASP A 327 -16.25 8.29 13.48
CA ASP A 327 -16.43 7.04 14.20
C ASP A 327 -15.12 6.44 14.71
N ASP A 328 -14.01 7.19 14.62
CA ASP A 328 -12.71 6.76 15.15
C ASP A 328 -12.76 6.61 16.68
N ILE A 329 -12.18 5.51 17.18
CA ILE A 329 -11.95 5.28 18.60
C ILE A 329 -10.49 4.94 18.88
N GLN A 330 -10.09 5.22 20.11
CA GLN A 330 -8.75 4.99 20.62
C GLN A 330 -8.82 3.95 21.75
N LEU A 331 -7.72 3.23 21.95
CA LEU A 331 -7.50 2.38 23.11
C LEU A 331 -6.35 2.94 23.94
N TRP A 332 -6.60 3.15 25.23
CA TRP A 332 -5.62 3.67 26.18
C TRP A 332 -5.34 2.67 27.29
N LEU A 333 -4.04 2.48 27.53
CA LEU A 333 -3.49 1.70 28.62
C LEU A 333 -2.76 2.65 29.56
N ALA A 334 -3.46 3.14 30.58
CA ALA A 334 -2.96 4.22 31.44
C ALA A 334 -1.71 3.84 32.25
N ALA A 335 -1.62 2.58 32.71
CA ALA A 335 -0.48 2.11 33.50
C ALA A 335 0.79 2.00 32.65
N GLU A 336 0.63 1.60 31.40
CA GLU A 336 1.67 1.43 30.39
C GLU A 336 1.96 2.72 29.62
N LYS A 337 1.13 3.75 29.79
CA LYS A 337 1.12 4.99 28.98
C LYS A 337 1.16 4.72 27.47
N LEU A 338 0.42 3.69 27.04
CA LEU A 338 0.35 3.27 25.64
C LEU A 338 -1.00 3.67 25.04
N LEU A 339 -0.92 4.38 23.92
CA LEU A 339 -2.07 4.75 23.10
C LEU A 339 -2.06 3.95 21.79
N MET A 340 -3.10 3.17 21.54
CA MET A 340 -3.45 2.77 20.17
C MET A 340 -4.44 3.81 19.63
N SER A 341 -3.99 4.69 18.75
CA SER A 341 -4.77 5.87 18.36
C SER A 341 -5.83 5.60 17.29
N GLY A 342 -5.76 4.42 16.67
CA GLY A 342 -6.38 4.19 15.37
C GLY A 342 -6.00 5.28 14.37
N ASP A 343 -6.88 5.51 13.39
CA ASP A 343 -6.66 6.52 12.35
C ASP A 343 -6.75 7.97 12.84
N THR A 344 -6.87 8.22 14.14
CA THR A 344 -6.66 9.59 14.66
C THR A 344 -5.22 10.04 14.46
N ALA A 345 -4.23 9.13 14.43
CA ALA A 345 -2.83 9.46 14.22
C ALA A 345 -2.17 8.56 13.15
N PHE A 346 -1.27 9.15 12.37
CA PHE A 346 -0.54 8.49 11.29
C PHE A 346 0.97 8.60 11.50
N ASN A 347 1.73 7.64 10.96
CA ASN A 347 3.18 7.66 10.90
C ASN A 347 3.67 7.10 9.54
N GLU A 348 4.81 7.59 9.05
CA GLU A 348 5.49 7.15 7.81
C GLU A 348 4.69 7.30 6.49
N ARG A 349 3.46 7.82 6.55
CA ARG A 349 2.58 8.02 5.40
C ARG A 349 1.73 9.28 5.52
N MET A 350 1.33 9.80 4.37
CA MET A 350 0.33 10.86 4.26
C MET A 350 -1.05 10.31 4.61
N LEU A 351 -1.74 11.03 5.49
CA LEU A 351 -3.10 10.74 5.89
C LEU A 351 -4.11 11.06 4.77
N PRO A 352 -5.16 10.24 4.57
CA PRO A 352 -6.22 10.58 3.64
C PRO A 352 -7.20 11.57 4.25
N ILE A 353 -7.56 12.60 3.51
CA ILE A 353 -8.69 13.49 3.82
C ILE A 353 -9.89 13.06 2.97
N PHE A 354 -11.02 12.83 3.62
CA PHE A 354 -12.28 12.43 3.00
C PHE A 354 -13.30 13.58 2.99
N PRO A 355 -14.37 13.49 2.18
CA PRO A 355 -15.42 14.51 2.17
C PRO A 355 -16.07 14.76 3.54
N HIS A 356 -16.02 13.79 4.45
CA HIS A 356 -16.60 13.86 5.78
C HIS A 356 -15.60 14.22 6.88
N THR A 357 -14.31 14.36 6.55
CA THR A 357 -13.27 14.66 7.53
C THR A 357 -13.41 16.12 7.96
N ASP A 358 -13.52 16.37 9.26
CA ASP A 358 -13.47 17.73 9.82
C ASP A 358 -12.07 17.99 10.35
N ILE A 359 -11.29 18.78 9.60
CA ILE A 359 -9.87 19.00 9.88
C ILE A 359 -9.69 19.92 11.07
N ALA A 360 -10.52 20.96 11.19
CA ALA A 360 -10.48 21.87 12.33
C ALA A 360 -10.85 21.13 13.62
N ALA A 361 -11.85 20.24 13.57
CA ALA A 361 -12.17 19.38 14.69
C ALA A 361 -11.05 18.37 14.98
N TRP A 362 -10.39 17.80 13.95
CA TRP A 362 -9.26 16.88 14.14
C TRP A 362 -8.10 17.54 14.87
N ILE A 363 -7.73 18.77 14.50
CA ILE A 363 -6.68 19.53 15.20
C ILE A 363 -7.07 19.78 16.67
N LYS A 364 -8.34 20.14 16.95
CA LYS A 364 -8.83 20.30 18.33
C LYS A 364 -8.86 18.98 19.12
N THR A 365 -9.18 17.87 18.46
CA THR A 365 -9.12 16.52 19.06
C THR A 365 -7.69 16.19 19.50
N TRP A 366 -6.68 16.71 18.82
CA TRP A 366 -5.28 16.46 19.14
C TRP A 366 -4.87 16.98 20.53
N ASP A 367 -5.44 18.08 21.01
CA ASP A 367 -5.15 18.61 22.35
C ASP A 367 -5.48 17.59 23.44
N LYS A 368 -6.51 16.77 23.21
CA LYS A 368 -6.89 15.68 24.13
C LYS A 368 -5.94 14.48 24.02
N ILE A 369 -5.38 14.21 22.83
CA ILE A 369 -4.34 13.19 22.64
C ILE A 369 -3.07 13.60 23.38
N GLU A 370 -2.64 14.86 23.26
CA GLU A 370 -1.49 15.40 24.00
C GLU A 370 -1.71 15.34 25.52
N ALA A 371 -2.95 15.57 26.00
CA ALA A 371 -3.29 15.51 27.41
C ALA A 371 -3.12 14.11 28.03
N LEU A 372 -3.21 13.02 27.24
CA LEU A 372 -2.94 11.66 27.72
C LEU A 372 -1.45 11.43 28.04
N ARG A 373 -0.55 12.22 27.44
CA ARG A 373 0.92 12.08 27.55
C ARG A 373 1.40 10.63 27.31
N PRO A 374 1.06 10.02 26.16
CA PRO A 374 1.53 8.68 25.82
C PRO A 374 3.06 8.65 25.72
N GLU A 375 3.67 7.61 26.28
CA GLU A 375 5.09 7.30 26.05
C GLU A 375 5.26 6.47 24.77
N VAL A 376 4.27 5.62 24.46
CA VAL A 376 4.23 4.81 23.23
C VAL A 376 2.91 5.04 22.51
N VAL A 377 2.99 5.26 21.19
CA VAL A 377 1.85 5.39 20.30
C VAL A 377 1.93 4.31 19.23
N ILE A 378 0.88 3.49 19.10
CA ILE A 378 0.64 2.63 17.95
C ILE A 378 -0.40 3.33 17.06
N PRO A 379 0.02 3.96 15.94
CA PRO A 379 -0.90 4.67 15.06
C PRO A 379 -1.83 3.71 14.31
N GLY A 380 -2.88 4.21 13.68
CA GLY A 380 -3.72 3.40 12.77
C GLY A 380 -2.91 2.90 11.56
N HIS A 381 -1.91 3.69 11.15
CA HIS A 381 -0.99 3.34 10.08
C HIS A 381 0.46 3.76 10.39
N GLY A 382 1.41 2.87 10.07
CA GLY A 382 2.85 3.10 10.23
C GLY A 382 3.43 2.45 11.48
N ALA A 383 4.75 2.50 11.65
CA ALA A 383 5.41 1.87 12.79
C ALA A 383 5.00 2.50 14.15
N PRO A 384 4.99 1.71 15.25
CA PRO A 384 4.92 2.24 16.62
C PRO A 384 6.00 3.28 16.87
N THR A 385 5.65 4.32 17.63
CA THR A 385 6.49 5.50 17.81
C THR A 385 6.06 6.29 19.05
N ASP A 386 6.41 7.57 19.11
CA ASP A 386 6.08 8.51 20.18
C ASP A 386 5.12 9.61 19.72
N LEU A 387 4.63 10.40 20.69
CA LEU A 387 3.71 11.52 20.44
C LEU A 387 4.30 12.57 19.49
N ALA A 388 5.59 12.89 19.62
CA ALA A 388 6.24 13.92 18.80
C ALA A 388 6.26 13.52 17.32
N THR A 389 6.55 12.25 17.04
CA THR A 389 6.59 11.71 15.69
C THR A 389 5.21 11.71 15.06
N VAL A 390 4.17 11.20 15.75
CA VAL A 390 2.82 11.24 15.17
C VAL A 390 2.26 12.65 15.04
N THR A 391 2.69 13.60 15.88
CA THR A 391 2.35 15.03 15.75
C THR A 391 2.89 15.59 14.44
N LYS A 392 4.16 15.31 14.13
CA LYS A 392 4.78 15.67 12.84
C LYS A 392 4.04 15.10 11.64
N PHE A 393 3.66 13.82 11.70
CA PHE A 393 3.00 13.14 10.57
C PHE A 393 1.50 13.46 10.43
N THR A 394 0.88 14.04 11.45
CA THR A 394 -0.56 14.27 11.49
C THR A 394 -0.91 15.74 11.68
N LYS A 395 -0.83 16.25 12.92
CA LYS A 395 -1.23 17.62 13.27
C LYS A 395 -0.43 18.66 12.49
N ASP A 396 0.89 18.53 12.42
CA ASP A 396 1.74 19.53 11.75
C ASP A 396 1.47 19.59 10.25
N TYR A 397 1.24 18.45 9.59
CA TYR A 397 0.83 18.41 8.18
C TYR A 397 -0.54 19.07 7.96
N LEU A 398 -1.52 18.77 8.82
CA LEU A 398 -2.86 19.38 8.73
C LEU A 398 -2.80 20.89 8.95
N SER A 399 -2.07 21.35 9.96
CA SER A 399 -1.86 22.77 10.24
C SER A 399 -1.14 23.49 9.10
N TYR A 400 -0.10 22.88 8.53
CA TYR A 400 0.59 23.40 7.35
C TYR A 400 -0.38 23.60 6.18
N MET A 401 -1.13 22.54 5.83
CA MET A 401 -2.02 22.59 4.69
C MET A 401 -3.19 23.56 4.88
N LEU A 402 -3.73 23.69 6.10
CA LEU A 402 -4.73 24.72 6.41
C LEU A 402 -4.16 26.12 6.19
N GLY A 403 -2.96 26.40 6.69
CA GLY A 403 -2.32 27.71 6.53
C GLY A 403 -1.99 28.04 5.07
N GLU A 404 -1.59 27.06 4.26
CA GLU A 404 -1.36 27.27 2.82
C GLU A 404 -2.66 27.55 2.06
N VAL A 405 -3.75 26.84 2.38
CA VAL A 405 -5.05 27.07 1.77
C VAL A 405 -5.66 28.40 2.22
N GLU A 406 -5.48 28.79 3.48
CA GLU A 406 -5.91 30.10 4.01
C GLU A 406 -5.29 31.23 3.20
N LYS A 407 -3.97 31.19 2.95
CA LYS A 407 -3.28 32.18 2.10
C LYS A 407 -3.85 32.25 0.68
N ILE A 408 -4.26 31.13 0.11
CA ILE A 408 -4.85 31.12 -1.24
C ILE A 408 -6.20 31.85 -1.21
N LEU A 409 -7.06 31.53 -0.24
CA LEU A 409 -8.37 32.16 -0.10
C LEU A 409 -8.28 33.66 0.21
N GLU A 410 -7.33 34.07 1.06
CA GLU A 410 -7.08 35.49 1.36
C GLU A 410 -6.62 36.30 0.15
N ASN A 411 -6.07 35.65 -0.87
CA ASN A 411 -5.60 36.27 -2.11
C ASN A 411 -6.55 36.04 -3.30
N ASP A 412 -7.82 35.72 -3.04
CA ASP A 412 -8.85 35.42 -4.06
C ASP A 412 -8.42 34.29 -5.04
N GLY A 413 -7.56 33.38 -4.59
CA GLY A 413 -7.08 32.25 -5.37
C GLY A 413 -8.13 31.13 -5.48
N ASP A 414 -7.88 30.20 -6.40
CA ASP A 414 -8.84 29.15 -6.76
C ASP A 414 -8.34 27.72 -6.48
N LEU A 415 -9.13 26.74 -6.92
CA LEU A 415 -8.78 25.32 -6.76
C LEU A 415 -7.50 24.92 -7.52
N VAL A 416 -7.16 25.62 -8.61
CA VAL A 416 -5.91 25.41 -9.35
C VAL A 416 -4.72 25.84 -8.50
N ASP A 417 -4.81 26.97 -7.82
CA ASP A 417 -3.79 27.41 -6.87
C ASP A 417 -3.61 26.39 -5.74
N ALA A 418 -4.70 25.83 -5.22
CA ALA A 418 -4.63 24.78 -4.20
C ALA A 418 -3.90 23.52 -4.69
N TYR A 419 -4.08 23.10 -5.95
CA TYR A 419 -3.33 21.97 -6.52
C TYR A 419 -1.83 22.24 -6.63
N ASN A 420 -1.42 23.51 -6.67
CA ASN A 420 -0.04 23.95 -6.83
C ASN A 420 0.70 24.23 -5.51
N ILE A 421 0.06 24.03 -4.35
CA ILE A 421 0.72 24.10 -3.04
C ILE A 421 1.94 23.16 -3.04
N ASP A 422 3.11 23.71 -2.72
CA ASP A 422 4.33 22.91 -2.60
C ASP A 422 4.23 21.96 -1.41
N GLN A 423 4.19 20.66 -1.70
CA GLN A 423 4.17 19.59 -0.71
C GLN A 423 5.42 18.72 -0.81
N SER A 424 6.48 19.19 -1.48
CA SER A 424 7.71 18.44 -1.73
C SER A 424 8.43 17.98 -0.46
N ALA A 425 8.23 18.65 0.67
CA ALA A 425 8.70 18.23 1.98
C ALA A 425 8.13 16.86 2.44
N TYR A 426 6.97 16.47 1.92
CA TYR A 426 6.26 15.23 2.28
C TYR A 426 6.41 14.12 1.22
N ARG A 427 7.25 14.32 0.19
CA ARG A 427 7.36 13.43 -0.98
C ARG A 427 7.72 11.97 -0.68
N ASP A 428 8.48 11.75 0.39
CA ASP A 428 8.93 10.43 0.80
C ASP A 428 7.93 9.69 1.71
N TRP A 429 6.82 10.34 2.06
CA TRP A 429 5.77 9.72 2.84
C TRP A 429 5.00 8.71 1.98
N GLY A 430 4.63 7.58 2.59
CA GLY A 430 3.70 6.64 1.98
C GLY A 430 2.42 7.35 1.50
N THR A 431 1.84 6.90 0.40
CA THR A 431 0.64 7.48 -0.23
C THR A 431 0.72 8.93 -0.70
N TYR A 432 1.90 9.56 -0.74
CA TYR A 432 2.06 10.93 -1.22
C TYR A 432 1.45 11.14 -2.62
N ARG A 433 1.82 10.31 -3.60
CA ARG A 433 1.37 10.43 -5.00
C ARG A 433 -0.15 10.40 -5.13
N GLU A 434 -0.78 9.54 -4.35
CA GLU A 434 -2.21 9.30 -4.37
C GLU A 434 -3.00 10.41 -3.65
N LEU A 435 -2.36 11.11 -2.71
CA LEU A 435 -3.08 11.96 -1.75
C LEU A 435 -2.72 13.45 -1.81
N HIS A 436 -1.49 13.88 -2.12
CA HIS A 436 -1.07 15.28 -1.96
C HIS A 436 -2.01 16.30 -2.65
N GLN A 437 -2.27 16.14 -3.95
CA GLN A 437 -3.22 16.99 -4.70
C GLN A 437 -4.66 16.79 -4.23
N ARG A 438 -5.03 15.56 -3.86
CA ARG A 438 -6.40 15.26 -3.41
C ARG A 438 -6.69 15.91 -2.07
N ASN A 439 -5.74 15.89 -1.14
CA ASN A 439 -5.83 16.51 0.16
C ASN A 439 -5.94 18.02 -0.02
N ALA A 440 -5.07 18.65 -0.80
CA ALA A 440 -5.16 20.08 -1.08
C ALA A 440 -6.55 20.50 -1.60
N ALA A 441 -7.08 19.78 -2.59
CA ALA A 441 -8.42 20.04 -3.11
C ALA A 441 -9.55 19.82 -2.10
N ARG A 442 -9.40 18.86 -1.18
CA ARG A 442 -10.40 18.61 -0.13
C ARG A 442 -10.41 19.73 0.90
N ILE A 443 -9.22 20.16 1.31
CA ILE A 443 -9.04 21.24 2.27
C ILE A 443 -9.59 22.54 1.70
N PHE A 444 -9.19 22.90 0.46
CA PHE A 444 -9.69 24.09 -0.22
C PHE A 444 -11.22 24.14 -0.26
N ARG A 445 -11.87 23.08 -0.77
CA ARG A 445 -13.34 23.01 -0.82
C ARG A 445 -14.00 23.07 0.55
N GLN A 446 -13.36 22.50 1.56
CA GLN A 446 -13.88 22.55 2.92
C GLN A 446 -13.80 23.97 3.49
N MET A 447 -12.76 24.74 3.18
CA MET A 447 -12.60 26.10 3.69
C MET A 447 -13.38 27.14 2.87
N GLU A 448 -13.51 26.96 1.55
CA GLU A 448 -14.23 27.88 0.66
C GLU A 448 -15.75 27.86 0.90
N PHE A 449 -16.32 26.70 1.28
CA PHE A 449 -17.77 26.50 1.34
C PHE A 449 -18.33 26.24 2.74
N ASN A 450 -17.54 26.38 3.81
CA ASN A 450 -18.00 26.20 5.20
C ASN A 450 -18.22 27.50 5.95
#